data_AF-A0A5J4ZFU1-F1
#
_entry.id   AF-A0A5J4ZFU1-F1
#
_cell.length_a   1.000
_cell.length_b   1.000
_cell.length_c   1.000
_cell.angle_alpha   90.00
_cell.angle_beta   90.00
_cell.angle_gamma   90.00
#
_symmetry.space_group_name_H-M   'P 1'
#
loop_
_entity.id
_entity.type
_entity.pdbx_description
1 polymer ?
#
loop_
_entity_poly.entity_id
_entity_poly.type
_entity_poly.pdbx_seq_one_letter_code
_entity_poly.pdbx_strand_id
1 'polypeptide(L)'
;MVKSCDASLLLETANGIESEKISQRSFGMRNFKYLNTIKEALETECPMTVSCADIVALSARDGVFMFYHRFQSIGVDVEGTVALLGAHSVGRVHCTNLVGRLYPTVDSTLNP
;
A
#
# COMPACT_ATOMS: atom_id res chain seq x y z
N MET A 1 11.42 -4.48 -10.85
CA MET A 1 10.21 -5.28 -11.17
C MET A 1 9.92 -6.09 -9.93
N VAL A 2 8.78 -5.86 -9.26
CA VAL A 2 8.36 -6.68 -8.11
C VAL A 2 8.00 -8.06 -8.66
N LYS A 3 8.64 -9.13 -8.16
CA LYS A 3 8.51 -10.46 -8.76
C LYS A 3 7.44 -11.32 -8.07
N SER A 4 7.18 -11.10 -6.77
CA SER A 4 6.28 -11.93 -5.96
C SER A 4 5.84 -11.20 -4.67
N CYS A 5 4.97 -11.84 -3.89
CA CYS A 5 4.64 -11.47 -2.50
C CYS A 5 5.66 -12.10 -1.53
N ASP A 6 6.95 -11.81 -1.73
CA ASP A 6 8.08 -12.43 -1.01
C ASP A 6 8.78 -11.47 -0.04
N ALA A 7 8.19 -10.28 0.17
CA ALA A 7 8.75 -9.18 0.96
C ALA A 7 10.08 -8.61 0.45
N SER A 8 10.49 -8.85 -0.81
CA SER A 8 11.67 -8.22 -1.42
C SER A 8 11.64 -6.70 -1.33
N LEU A 9 10.44 -6.13 -1.42
CA LEU A 9 10.15 -4.70 -1.30
C LEU A 9 10.51 -4.10 0.07
N LEU A 10 10.68 -4.92 1.11
CA LEU A 10 11.04 -4.45 2.45
C LEU A 10 12.56 -4.29 2.64
N LEU A 11 13.37 -4.82 1.72
CA LEU A 11 14.82 -4.76 1.80
C LEU A 11 15.35 -3.35 1.53
N GLU A 12 16.48 -3.01 2.13
CA GLU A 12 17.20 -1.76 1.88
C GLU A 12 18.30 -1.96 0.82
N THR A 13 18.75 -0.86 0.19
CA THR A 13 19.87 -0.91 -0.76
C THR A 13 21.14 -1.35 -0.02
N ALA A 14 21.76 -2.43 -0.51
CA ALA A 14 22.95 -3.00 0.10
C ALA A 14 23.85 -3.63 -0.97
N ASN A 15 25.18 -3.57 -0.78
CA ASN A 15 26.16 -4.21 -1.65
C ASN A 15 26.02 -3.88 -3.14
N GLY A 16 25.64 -2.63 -3.47
CA GLY A 16 25.40 -2.19 -4.84
C GLY A 16 24.11 -2.72 -5.47
N ILE A 17 23.28 -3.46 -4.71
CA ILE A 17 21.94 -3.88 -5.12
C ILE A 17 20.96 -2.82 -4.64
N GLU A 18 20.34 -2.15 -5.59
CA GLU A 18 19.31 -1.14 -5.33
C GLU A 18 18.00 -1.79 -4.87
N SER A 19 17.44 -1.26 -3.78
CA SER A 19 16.14 -1.69 -3.27
C SER A 19 15.00 -1.29 -4.20
N GLU A 20 13.96 -2.11 -4.28
CA GLU A 20 12.72 -1.74 -4.97
C GLU A 20 12.08 -0.47 -4.40
N LYS A 21 12.35 -0.11 -3.13
CA LYS A 21 11.84 1.11 -2.48
C LYS A 21 12.24 2.39 -3.18
N ILE A 22 13.42 2.43 -3.81
CA ILE A 22 13.93 3.65 -4.46
C ILE A 22 13.36 3.83 -5.88
N SER A 23 12.68 2.81 -6.41
CA SER A 23 12.04 2.90 -7.72
C SER A 23 10.97 4.01 -7.72
N GLN A 24 10.89 4.76 -8.81
CA GLN A 24 9.78 5.71 -9.03
C GLN A 24 8.40 5.06 -8.89
N ARG A 25 8.28 3.74 -9.14
CA ARG A 25 7.02 3.00 -8.99
C ARG A 25 6.62 2.75 -7.53
N SER A 26 7.59 2.80 -6.63
CA SER A 26 7.39 2.66 -5.17
C SER A 26 7.14 4.01 -4.50
N PHE A 27 7.02 5.09 -5.29
CA PHE A 27 6.74 6.42 -4.81
C PHE A 27 5.42 6.47 -4.03
N GLY A 28 5.46 7.01 -2.81
CA GLY A 28 4.30 7.11 -1.91
C GLY A 28 4.15 5.93 -0.94
N MET A 29 4.92 4.86 -1.11
CA MET A 29 5.05 3.83 -0.09
C MET A 29 5.71 4.41 1.16
N ARG A 30 5.10 4.14 2.32
CA ARG A 30 5.49 4.76 3.59
C ARG A 30 5.15 3.85 4.75
N ASN A 31 5.58 4.25 5.93
CA ASN A 31 5.25 3.59 7.19
C ASN A 31 5.78 2.14 7.33
N PHE A 32 6.84 1.78 6.59
CA PHE A 32 7.53 0.49 6.73
C PHE A 32 7.96 0.17 8.18
N LYS A 33 8.18 1.21 9.00
CA LYS A 33 8.48 1.08 10.43
C LYS A 33 7.50 0.20 11.21
N TYR A 34 6.21 0.21 10.85
CA TYR A 34 5.22 -0.62 11.56
C TYR A 34 5.43 -2.11 11.30
N LEU A 35 5.93 -2.50 10.13
CA LEU A 35 6.24 -3.90 9.84
C LEU A 35 7.38 -4.41 10.73
N ASN A 36 8.39 -3.58 10.98
CA ASN A 36 9.48 -3.92 11.90
C ASN A 36 8.97 -4.08 13.32
N THR A 37 8.12 -3.16 13.81
CA THR A 37 7.52 -3.26 15.14
C THR A 37 6.70 -4.54 15.30
N ILE A 38 5.89 -4.92 14.30
CA ILE A 38 5.13 -6.17 14.32
C ILE A 38 6.08 -7.36 14.33
N LYS A 39 7.12 -7.36 13.49
CA LYS A 39 8.11 -8.43 13.43
C LYS A 39 8.86 -8.61 14.76
N GLU A 40 9.27 -7.53 15.40
CA GLU A 40 9.94 -7.54 16.71
C GLU A 40 9.05 -8.15 17.80
N ALA A 41 7.78 -7.76 17.84
CA ALA A 41 6.81 -8.35 18.75
C ALA A 41 6.61 -9.85 18.48
N LEU A 42 6.47 -10.25 17.21
CA LEU A 42 6.32 -11.65 16.83
C LEU A 42 7.56 -12.48 17.14
N GLU A 43 8.76 -11.98 16.93
CA GLU A 43 9.98 -12.71 17.28
C GLU A 43 10.17 -12.91 18.79
N THR A 44 9.55 -12.06 19.62
CA THR A 44 9.53 -12.24 21.08
C THR A 44 8.63 -13.42 21.49
N GLU A 45 7.50 -13.60 20.80
CA GLU A 45 6.50 -14.62 21.10
C GLU A 45 6.77 -15.97 20.39
N CYS A 46 7.17 -15.90 19.10
CA CYS A 46 7.40 -17.05 18.24
C CYS A 46 8.64 -16.85 17.35
N PRO A 47 9.85 -17.08 17.90
CA PRO A 47 11.12 -16.88 17.19
C PRO A 47 11.18 -17.63 15.86
N MET A 48 11.68 -16.98 14.81
CA MET A 48 11.94 -17.53 13.47
C MET A 48 10.75 -18.24 12.82
N THR A 49 9.52 -17.90 13.20
CA THR A 49 8.32 -18.62 12.76
C THR A 49 7.56 -17.88 11.67
N VAL A 50 7.27 -16.59 11.85
CA VAL A 50 6.41 -15.82 10.95
C VAL A 50 7.23 -15.07 9.90
N SER A 51 6.90 -15.23 8.62
CA SER A 51 7.61 -14.54 7.54
C SER A 51 7.18 -13.06 7.40
N CYS A 52 8.08 -12.21 6.90
CA CYS A 52 7.73 -10.81 6.64
C CYS A 52 6.66 -10.66 5.55
N ALA A 53 6.60 -11.60 4.60
CA ALA A 53 5.57 -11.64 3.58
C ALA A 53 4.18 -11.86 4.18
N ASP A 54 4.06 -12.80 5.13
CA ASP A 54 2.80 -13.05 5.84
C ASP A 54 2.36 -11.84 6.66
N ILE A 55 3.31 -11.14 7.32
CA ILE A 55 2.99 -9.91 8.07
C ILE A 55 2.36 -8.87 7.14
N VAL A 56 2.93 -8.65 5.95
CA VAL A 56 2.37 -7.70 4.97
C VAL A 56 0.97 -8.13 4.53
N ALA A 57 0.79 -9.41 4.20
CA ALA A 57 -0.49 -9.94 3.75
C ALA A 57 -1.58 -9.82 4.83
N LEU A 58 -1.27 -10.21 6.07
CA LEU A 58 -2.19 -10.11 7.21
C LEU A 58 -2.50 -8.66 7.56
N SER A 59 -1.49 -7.79 7.58
CA SER A 59 -1.69 -6.36 7.83
C SER A 59 -2.60 -5.71 6.78
N ALA A 60 -2.46 -6.10 5.51
CA ALA A 60 -3.33 -5.61 4.43
C ALA A 60 -4.78 -6.06 4.62
N ARG A 61 -5.00 -7.34 4.95
CA ARG A 61 -6.34 -7.88 5.26
C ARG A 61 -6.99 -7.14 6.42
N ASP A 62 -6.26 -6.94 7.50
CA ASP A 62 -6.78 -6.29 8.71
C ASP A 62 -7.09 -4.81 8.45
N GLY A 63 -6.29 -4.14 7.60
CA GLY A 63 -6.57 -2.79 7.13
C GLY A 63 -7.92 -2.68 6.38
N VAL A 64 -8.21 -3.62 5.48
CA VAL A 64 -9.50 -3.66 4.74
C VAL A 64 -10.66 -3.95 5.69
N PHE A 65 -10.48 -4.87 6.63
CA PHE A 65 -11.48 -5.19 7.64
C PHE A 65 -11.84 -3.97 8.51
N MET A 66 -10.83 -3.25 9.01
CA MET A 66 -11.01 -2.01 9.77
C MET A 66 -11.72 -0.93 8.95
N PHE A 67 -11.36 -0.80 7.67
CA PHE A 67 -12.03 0.13 6.75
C PHE A 67 -13.52 -0.21 6.60
N TYR A 68 -13.85 -1.48 6.33
CA TYR A 68 -15.24 -1.92 6.20
C TYR A 68 -16.06 -1.59 7.44
N HIS A 69 -15.57 -1.92 8.64
CA HIS A 69 -16.28 -1.59 9.87
C HIS A 69 -16.48 -0.09 10.08
N ARG A 70 -15.52 0.73 9.66
CA ARG A 70 -15.68 2.18 9.71
C ARG A 70 -16.81 2.66 8.81
N PHE A 71 -16.91 2.15 7.59
CA PHE A 71 -17.98 2.52 6.65
C PHE A 71 -19.36 2.02 7.08
N GLN A 72 -19.40 0.80 7.62
CA GLN A 72 -20.62 0.26 8.21
C GLN A 72 -21.16 1.15 9.34
N SER A 73 -20.29 1.73 10.17
CA SER A 73 -20.70 2.63 11.27
C SER A 73 -21.41 3.91 10.82
N ILE A 74 -21.27 4.31 9.55
CA ILE A 74 -21.93 5.47 8.97
C ILE A 74 -23.02 5.10 7.95
N GLY A 75 -23.45 3.84 7.95
CA GLY A 75 -24.56 3.35 7.11
C GLY A 75 -24.19 2.99 5.68
N VAL A 76 -22.90 2.80 5.38
CA VAL A 76 -22.45 2.31 4.07
C VAL A 76 -22.35 0.79 4.12
N ASP A 77 -22.99 0.12 3.16
CA ASP A 77 -23.05 -1.34 3.06
C ASP A 77 -21.82 -1.92 2.33
N VAL A 78 -21.84 -3.24 2.08
CA VAL A 78 -20.71 -3.95 1.44
C VAL A 78 -20.49 -3.45 0.02
N GLU A 79 -21.55 -3.28 -0.77
CA GLU A 79 -21.47 -2.80 -2.15
C GLU A 79 -20.96 -1.35 -2.19
N GLY A 80 -21.46 -0.47 -1.32
CA GLY A 80 -20.99 0.89 -1.18
C GLY A 80 -19.53 0.96 -0.72
N THR A 81 -19.10 0.07 0.19
CA THR A 81 -17.70 -0.02 0.61
C THR A 81 -16.80 -0.49 -0.53
N VAL A 82 -17.21 -1.50 -1.30
CA VAL A 82 -16.48 -1.98 -2.48
C VAL A 82 -16.40 -0.89 -3.56
N ALA A 83 -17.48 -0.15 -3.78
CA ALA A 83 -17.50 0.98 -4.70
C ALA A 83 -16.56 2.11 -4.24
N LEU A 84 -16.54 2.43 -2.95
CA LEU A 84 -15.65 3.46 -2.37
C LEU A 84 -14.18 3.03 -2.36
N LEU A 85 -13.92 1.75 -2.07
CA LEU A 85 -12.60 1.16 -2.31
C LEU A 85 -12.27 1.29 -3.79
N GLY A 86 -13.13 0.87 -4.72
CA GLY A 86 -12.90 1.00 -6.16
C GLY A 86 -12.69 2.43 -6.65
N ALA A 87 -13.37 3.41 -6.05
CA ALA A 87 -13.34 4.81 -6.49
C ALA A 87 -11.96 5.48 -6.32
N HIS A 88 -11.11 5.00 -5.40
CA HIS A 88 -9.71 5.48 -5.26
C HIS A 88 -8.65 4.35 -5.05
N SER A 89 -9.07 3.09 -4.95
CA SER A 89 -8.41 1.92 -4.36
C SER A 89 -7.74 2.07 -2.97
N VAL A 90 -7.06 3.18 -2.67
CA VAL A 90 -6.99 3.99 -1.42
C VAL A 90 -5.76 4.94 -1.51
N GLY A 91 -5.92 6.24 -1.20
CA GLY A 91 -4.81 7.22 -1.09
C GLY A 91 -5.13 8.63 -1.58
N ARG A 92 -4.19 9.59 -1.38
CA ARG A 92 -4.16 10.88 -2.08
C ARG A 92 -3.11 10.80 -3.19
N VAL A 93 -3.38 11.34 -4.37
CA VAL A 93 -2.40 11.49 -5.45
C VAL A 93 -1.79 12.90 -5.43
N HIS A 94 -0.48 13.02 -5.60
CA HIS A 94 0.20 14.32 -5.68
C HIS A 94 -0.06 14.98 -7.04
N CYS A 95 -0.27 16.29 -7.06
CA CYS A 95 -0.63 17.02 -8.28
C CYS A 95 0.38 16.84 -9.42
N THR A 96 1.68 16.67 -9.12
CA THR A 96 2.73 16.42 -10.11
C THR A 96 2.47 15.18 -11.00
N ASN A 97 1.68 14.23 -10.53
CA ASN A 97 1.33 13.01 -11.28
C ASN A 97 0.12 13.20 -12.21
N LEU A 98 -0.61 14.31 -12.07
CA LEU A 98 -1.76 14.67 -12.90
C LEU A 98 -1.50 15.93 -13.72
N VAL A 99 -0.58 16.79 -13.29
CA VAL A 99 -0.39 18.13 -13.85
C VAL A 99 -0.07 18.11 -15.35
N GLY A 100 0.67 17.12 -15.84
CA GLY A 100 0.97 16.96 -17.27
C GLY A 100 -0.23 16.50 -18.12
N ARG A 101 -1.29 16.00 -17.48
CA ARG A 101 -2.58 15.70 -18.15
C ARG A 101 -3.53 16.90 -18.11
N LEU A 102 -3.20 17.94 -17.34
CA LEU A 102 -4.01 19.13 -17.16
C LEU A 102 -3.41 20.35 -17.88
N TYR A 103 -2.09 20.42 -18.01
CA TYR A 103 -1.38 21.57 -18.58
C TYR A 103 -0.26 21.17 -19.54
N PRO A 104 0.01 21.99 -20.59
CA PRO A 104 -0.74 23.21 -20.93
C PRO A 104 -2.11 22.93 -21.56
N THR A 105 -2.31 21.73 -22.10
CA THR A 105 -3.57 21.26 -22.68
C THR A 105 -4.07 20.03 -21.95
N VAL A 106 -5.38 19.97 -21.72
CA VAL A 106 -6.03 18.85 -21.05
C VAL A 106 -6.06 17.64 -21.97
N ASP A 107 -5.64 16.49 -21.45
CA ASP A 107 -5.68 15.20 -22.14
C ASP A 107 -7.13 14.83 -22.51
N SER A 108 -7.38 14.59 -23.80
CA SER A 108 -8.72 14.35 -24.36
C SER A 108 -9.36 13.03 -23.90
N THR A 109 -8.61 12.16 -23.23
CA THR A 109 -9.13 10.92 -22.63
C THR A 109 -9.64 11.10 -21.19
N LEU A 110 -9.43 12.27 -20.59
CA LEU A 110 -10.13 12.65 -19.35
C LEU A 110 -11.60 12.91 -19.68
N ASN A 111 -12.49 12.22 -19.00
CA ASN A 111 -13.91 12.50 -19.09
C ASN A 111 -14.16 13.92 -18.54
N PRO A 112 -14.74 14.84 -19.31
CA PRO A 112 -14.94 16.23 -18.88
C PRO A 112 -15.81 16.37 -17.62
#